data_AF-A0A317X1F3-F1
#
_entry.id   AF-A0A317X1F3-F1
#
_cell.length_a   1.000
_cell.length_b   1.000
_cell.length_c   1.000
_cell.angle_alpha   90.00
_cell.angle_beta   90.00
_cell.angle_gamma   90.00
#
_symmetry.space_group_name_H-M   'P 1'
#
loop_
_entity.id
_entity.type
_entity.pdbx_description
1 polymer ?
#
loop_
_entity_poly.entity_id
_entity_poly.type
_entity_poly.pdbx_seq_one_letter_code
_entity_poly.pdbx_strand_id
1 'polypeptide(L)'
;MASNVLPPDLKIISSLRYDPALAAIGKQRAAKTSPDALSTPYYLLPYHQERLRNAATCFDWETALAFLEQGTNEFVKFLDTFIPDDTKPWRLRIVMDRLGTCEVEVNPATSMDPLNFLLPSDTSPQTTTWLVYVDTERIAPSEFTTHKTTARDFYTAARLRSGIVSLLEQAEVLLVNPAGHIMEGSITTPYFRRRNTAGGEGGPAWITPPLSSGGNAGTTRHYALAEGFCTERTIAATDLVDGEECWLSNGVRGFIRGKIVLKRIPNATPASVPFPVAPPPNSLCLNPSIQSNVSTYDYSFPAVSLAYFLRYPNPYSRHVLTTDVIDRYVDPATQRLHTIRLHLKKSKVPSGILKLLPKGIGGSDNSGQSYILETTIVDAKEGWMQTESRNMEWTGILSVVEKQFYQSQPLEGAIDALEGLSLDDKRSEQTTVRTTVTFRSRFGQGKLLGRKKAEPSSDHNGDYEEEAPKRGFFSSLSTAGIQRTIELIGLNRTRDAVLKSKQGMNVVLERLRSGGIVGVLEGMRQDREAIYGPEGGPWKRVWLAGNGHASTEDDDH
;
A
#
# COMPACT_ATOMS: atom_id res chain seq x y z
N MET A 1 29.57 18.00 12.51
CA MET A 1 28.14 18.35 12.34
C MET A 1 27.74 17.91 10.94
N ALA A 2 27.09 16.76 10.80
CA ALA A 2 26.61 16.30 9.50
C ALA A 2 25.38 17.13 9.13
N SER A 3 25.35 17.66 7.91
CA SER A 3 24.21 18.42 7.40
C SER A 3 22.97 17.51 7.35
N ASN A 4 21.99 17.79 8.21
CA ASN A 4 20.65 17.21 8.18
C ASN A 4 19.92 17.72 6.92
N VAL A 5 20.31 17.24 5.75
CA VAL A 5 19.60 17.57 4.51
C VAL A 5 18.32 16.75 4.48
N LEU A 6 17.19 17.41 4.77
CA LEU A 6 15.86 16.81 4.65
C LEU A 6 15.67 16.25 3.22
N PRO A 7 14.97 15.11 3.06
CA PRO A 7 14.65 14.59 1.75
C PRO A 7 13.92 15.67 0.91
N PRO A 8 14.31 15.91 -0.34
CA PRO A 8 13.77 17.02 -1.14
C PRO A 8 12.27 16.86 -1.44
N ASP A 9 11.75 15.63 -1.38
CA ASP A 9 10.35 15.26 -1.56
C ASP A 9 9.64 14.89 -0.24
N LEU A 10 10.23 15.24 0.90
CA LEU A 10 9.56 15.13 2.20
C LEU A 10 8.28 15.97 2.16
N LYS A 11 7.16 15.38 2.60
CA LYS A 11 5.91 16.10 2.83
C LYS A 11 5.42 15.80 4.24
N ILE A 12 4.88 16.80 4.93
CA ILE A 12 4.15 16.60 6.19
C ILE A 12 2.72 16.17 5.85
N ILE A 13 2.14 15.30 6.68
CA ILE A 13 0.83 14.72 6.41
C ILE A 13 -0.09 14.78 7.63
N SER A 14 -1.39 14.89 7.34
CA SER A 14 -2.45 14.82 8.33
C SER A 14 -3.59 14.00 7.75
N SER A 15 -4.06 12.97 8.45
CA SER A 15 -5.20 12.16 7.99
C SER A 15 -6.32 12.23 8.99
N LEU A 16 -7.50 12.66 8.54
CA LEU A 16 -8.68 12.88 9.36
C LEU A 16 -9.95 12.37 8.68
N ARG A 17 -11.06 12.33 9.44
CA ARG A 17 -12.39 12.02 8.93
C ARG A 17 -13.25 13.27 8.86
N TYR A 18 -13.92 13.45 7.74
CA TYR A 18 -15.13 14.25 7.61
C TYR A 18 -16.33 13.34 7.84
N ASP A 19 -17.27 13.74 8.69
CA ASP A 19 -18.51 13.01 8.91
C ASP A 19 -19.62 13.97 9.37
N PRO A 20 -20.76 14.04 8.65
CA PRO A 20 -21.87 14.92 9.04
C PRO A 20 -22.44 14.58 10.42
N ALA A 21 -22.30 13.34 10.90
CA ALA A 21 -22.75 12.94 12.23
C ALA A 21 -21.97 13.66 13.36
N LEU A 22 -20.74 14.11 13.11
CA LEU A 22 -19.91 14.79 14.12
C LEU A 22 -20.51 16.12 14.57
N ALA A 23 -21.19 16.84 13.68
CA ALA A 23 -21.86 18.08 14.02
C ALA A 23 -23.01 17.87 15.01
N ALA A 24 -23.71 16.73 14.92
CA ALA A 24 -24.76 16.37 15.88
C ALA A 24 -24.16 15.99 17.25
N ILE A 25 -23.03 15.28 17.25
CA ILE A 25 -22.30 14.90 18.47
C ILE A 25 -21.74 16.13 19.19
N GLY A 26 -21.14 17.07 18.46
CA GLY A 26 -20.58 18.31 19.02
C GLY A 26 -21.63 19.17 19.72
N LYS A 27 -22.83 19.30 19.13
CA LYS A 27 -23.96 20.06 19.71
C LYS A 27 -24.44 19.51 21.05
N GLN A 28 -24.36 18.21 21.27
CA GLN A 28 -24.76 17.57 22.54
C GLN A 28 -23.76 17.78 23.68
N ARG A 29 -22.52 18.20 23.37
CA ARG A 29 -21.40 18.21 24.32
C ARG A 29 -20.96 19.59 24.82
N ALA A 30 -21.61 20.68 24.40
CA ALA A 30 -21.37 22.09 24.83
C ALA A 30 -20.03 22.29 25.57
N ALA A 31 -18.96 22.48 24.79
CA ALA A 31 -17.57 22.31 25.21
C ALA A 31 -17.19 23.05 26.51
N LYS A 32 -16.59 22.31 27.46
CA LYS A 32 -15.92 22.87 28.66
C LYS A 32 -14.45 23.25 28.42
N THR A 33 -13.91 22.99 27.22
CA THR A 33 -12.49 23.13 26.88
C THR A 33 -12.32 23.80 25.52
N SER A 34 -11.31 24.67 25.40
CA SER A 34 -10.92 25.38 24.18
C SER A 34 -9.62 24.79 23.64
N PRO A 35 -9.47 24.55 22.32
CA PRO A 35 -10.44 24.76 21.25
C PRO A 35 -11.51 23.64 21.16
N ASP A 36 -12.71 23.98 20.68
CA ASP A 36 -13.82 23.04 20.52
C ASP A 36 -13.49 21.99 19.44
N ALA A 37 -13.07 20.83 19.92
CA ALA A 37 -12.54 19.71 19.14
C ALA A 37 -13.57 19.08 18.16
N LEU A 38 -14.87 19.33 18.38
CA LEU A 38 -16.00 18.77 17.62
C LEU A 38 -16.93 19.86 17.07
N SER A 39 -16.47 21.11 17.01
CA SER A 39 -17.20 22.26 16.45
C SER A 39 -17.43 22.18 14.93
N THR A 40 -16.72 21.29 14.24
CA THR A 40 -16.77 21.15 12.78
C THR A 40 -17.10 19.70 12.40
N PRO A 41 -17.61 19.45 11.17
CA PRO A 41 -17.79 18.08 10.67
C PRO A 41 -16.45 17.35 10.41
N TYR A 42 -15.32 17.99 10.67
CA TYR A 42 -13.97 17.43 10.56
C TYR A 42 -13.47 17.02 11.95
N TYR A 43 -13.22 15.73 12.14
CA TYR A 43 -12.83 15.20 13.43
C TYR A 43 -11.50 15.80 13.94
N LEU A 44 -11.56 16.49 15.09
CA LEU A 44 -10.42 17.12 15.78
C LEU A 44 -9.64 18.14 14.92
N LEU A 45 -10.28 18.81 13.96
CA LEU A 45 -9.60 19.68 12.98
C LEU A 45 -8.60 20.69 13.59
N PRO A 46 -8.89 21.40 14.70
CA PRO A 46 -7.91 22.30 15.32
C PRO A 46 -6.58 21.62 15.67
N TYR A 47 -6.64 20.41 16.23
CA TYR A 47 -5.46 19.61 16.56
C TYR A 47 -4.72 19.17 15.28
N HIS A 48 -5.45 18.86 14.21
CA HIS A 48 -4.86 18.49 12.92
C HIS A 48 -4.09 19.64 12.28
N GLN A 49 -4.62 20.86 12.39
CA GLN A 49 -3.97 22.09 11.91
C GLN A 49 -2.74 22.42 12.76
N GLU A 50 -2.85 22.33 14.08
CA GLU A 50 -1.73 22.50 15.01
C GLU A 50 -0.60 21.49 14.75
N ARG A 51 -0.92 20.21 14.55
CA ARG A 51 0.08 19.19 14.22
C ARG A 51 0.87 19.54 12.95
N LEU A 52 0.19 20.06 11.92
CA LEU A 52 0.84 20.48 10.69
C LEU A 52 1.74 21.70 10.93
N ARG A 53 1.28 22.68 11.74
CA ARG A 53 2.11 23.84 12.13
C ARG A 53 3.36 23.39 12.86
N ASN A 54 3.22 22.55 13.89
CA ASN A 54 4.36 22.06 14.67
C ASN A 54 5.38 21.30 13.80
N ALA A 55 4.92 20.54 12.80
CA ALA A 55 5.81 19.87 11.86
C ALA A 55 6.50 20.87 10.91
N ALA A 56 5.77 21.85 10.38
CA ALA A 56 6.34 22.89 9.53
C ALA A 56 7.36 23.77 10.29
N THR A 57 7.12 24.07 11.57
CA THR A 57 8.09 24.74 12.45
C THR A 57 9.32 23.87 12.67
N CYS A 58 9.16 22.57 12.97
CA CYS A 58 10.28 21.66 13.19
C CYS A 58 11.22 21.54 11.96
N PHE A 59 10.69 21.70 10.75
CA PHE A 59 11.45 21.57 9.50
C PHE A 59 11.81 22.92 8.86
N ASP A 60 11.56 24.04 9.54
CA ASP A 60 11.80 25.41 9.05
C ASP A 60 11.09 25.72 7.71
N TRP A 61 9.82 25.33 7.57
CA TRP A 61 9.01 25.56 6.35
C TRP A 61 8.12 26.79 6.49
N GLU A 62 8.72 27.98 6.39
CA GLU A 62 8.04 29.28 6.57
C GLU A 62 6.80 29.46 5.67
N THR A 63 6.88 29.06 4.39
CA THR A 63 5.74 29.19 3.47
C THR A 63 4.57 28.28 3.84
N ALA A 64 4.87 27.07 4.32
CA ALA A 64 3.85 26.15 4.84
C ALA A 64 3.21 26.70 6.13
N LEU A 65 4.02 27.31 7.01
CA LEU A 65 3.52 27.97 8.22
C LEU A 65 2.55 29.09 7.90
N ALA A 66 2.90 30.00 6.98
CA ALA A 66 2.04 31.10 6.58
C ALA A 66 0.66 30.62 6.06
N PHE A 67 0.62 29.52 5.31
CA PHE A 67 -0.66 28.91 4.89
C PHE A 67 -1.45 28.33 6.08
N LEU A 68 -0.78 27.73 7.05
CA LEU A 68 -1.41 27.05 8.19
C LEU A 68 -1.81 28.00 9.34
N GLU A 69 -1.37 29.26 9.30
CA GLU A 69 -1.74 30.32 10.25
C GLU A 69 -3.15 30.87 10.05
N GLN A 70 -3.81 30.56 8.93
CA GLN A 70 -5.21 30.92 8.71
C GLN A 70 -6.13 30.37 9.81
N GLY A 71 -7.24 31.05 10.08
CA GLY A 71 -8.21 30.59 11.06
C GLY A 71 -8.81 29.22 10.71
N THR A 72 -9.33 28.52 11.72
CA THR A 72 -9.92 27.18 11.52
C THR A 72 -11.11 27.22 10.56
N ASN A 73 -11.89 28.30 10.56
CA ASN A 73 -13.04 28.47 9.66
C ASN A 73 -12.60 28.65 8.20
N GLU A 74 -11.52 29.40 7.96
CA GLU A 74 -10.91 29.54 6.64
C GLU A 74 -10.37 28.20 6.15
N PHE A 75 -9.77 27.43 7.05
CA PHE A 75 -9.28 26.10 6.73
C PHE A 75 -10.42 25.10 6.43
N VAL A 76 -11.55 25.19 7.15
CA VAL A 76 -12.77 24.43 6.84
C VAL A 76 -13.25 24.76 5.42
N LYS A 77 -13.40 26.06 5.09
CA LYS A 77 -13.82 26.48 3.74
C LYS A 77 -12.89 25.93 2.66
N PHE A 78 -11.58 25.92 2.91
CA PHE A 78 -10.61 25.31 2.00
C PHE A 78 -10.85 23.80 1.84
N LEU A 79 -11.01 23.05 2.93
CA LEU A 79 -11.25 21.61 2.89
C LEU A 79 -12.58 21.23 2.23
N ASP A 80 -13.63 22.04 2.43
CA ASP A 80 -14.96 21.82 1.85
C ASP A 80 -14.91 21.79 0.32
N THR A 81 -13.98 22.51 -0.32
CA THR A 81 -13.80 22.48 -1.78
C THR A 81 -13.40 21.10 -2.34
N PHE A 82 -12.95 20.18 -1.47
CA PHE A 82 -12.54 18.82 -1.85
C PHE A 82 -13.60 17.76 -1.51
N ILE A 83 -14.66 18.10 -0.79
CA ILE A 83 -15.70 17.15 -0.38
C ILE A 83 -16.68 16.94 -1.54
N PRO A 84 -16.80 15.72 -2.11
CA PRO A 84 -17.70 15.49 -3.24
C PRO A 84 -19.18 15.47 -2.86
N ASP A 85 -19.50 15.04 -1.64
CA ASP A 85 -20.86 14.87 -1.12
C ASP A 85 -20.83 15.04 0.42
N ASP A 86 -21.33 16.17 0.91
CA ASP A 86 -21.32 16.56 2.32
C ASP A 86 -22.29 15.72 3.18
N THR A 87 -23.15 14.92 2.56
CA THR A 87 -24.05 13.99 3.26
C THR A 87 -23.38 12.66 3.63
N LYS A 88 -22.14 12.43 3.16
CA LYS A 88 -21.42 11.15 3.34
C LYS A 88 -20.11 11.32 4.12
N PRO A 89 -19.63 10.26 4.79
CA PRO A 89 -18.36 10.30 5.49
C PRO A 89 -17.18 10.11 4.54
N TRP A 90 -16.13 10.91 4.73
CA TRP A 90 -14.92 10.90 3.90
C TRP A 90 -13.65 10.82 4.74
N ARG A 91 -12.66 10.07 4.24
CA ARG A 91 -11.29 10.08 4.75
C ARG A 91 -10.49 11.09 3.95
N LEU A 92 -9.99 12.10 4.64
CA LEU A 92 -9.09 13.10 4.08
C LEU A 92 -7.65 12.76 4.46
N ARG A 93 -6.75 12.94 3.49
CA ARG A 93 -5.31 12.97 3.72
C ARG A 93 -4.77 14.28 3.15
N ILE A 94 -4.50 15.21 4.05
CA ILE A 94 -3.85 16.49 3.78
C ILE A 94 -2.36 16.21 3.69
N VAL A 95 -1.75 16.70 2.62
CA VAL A 95 -0.34 16.51 2.28
C VAL A 95 0.23 17.88 1.93
N MET A 96 1.28 18.30 2.65
CA MET A 96 1.88 19.60 2.44
C MET A 96 3.38 19.47 2.21
N ASP A 97 3.88 20.18 1.21
CA ASP A 97 5.31 20.25 0.92
C ASP A 97 5.96 21.51 1.52
N ARG A 98 7.28 21.60 1.37
CA ARG A 98 8.09 22.71 1.88
C ARG A 98 7.81 24.07 1.25
N LEU A 99 7.13 24.10 0.10
CA LEU A 99 6.76 25.33 -0.59
C LEU A 99 5.36 25.82 -0.18
N GLY A 100 4.72 25.13 0.77
CA GLY A 100 3.37 25.44 1.22
C GLY A 100 2.27 24.94 0.29
N THR A 101 2.60 24.12 -0.72
CA THR A 101 1.58 23.50 -1.57
C THR A 101 0.80 22.48 -0.75
N CYS A 102 -0.51 22.70 -0.60
CA CYS A 102 -1.41 21.85 0.15
C CYS A 102 -2.29 21.02 -0.79
N GLU A 103 -2.04 19.71 -0.84
CA GLU A 103 -2.85 18.73 -1.57
C GLU A 103 -3.76 17.98 -0.60
N VAL A 104 -5.02 17.74 -0.98
CA VAL A 104 -5.98 16.98 -0.18
C VAL A 104 -6.47 15.78 -0.98
N GLU A 105 -6.08 14.58 -0.55
CA GLU A 105 -6.61 13.33 -1.08
C GLU A 105 -7.87 12.94 -0.32
N VAL A 106 -9.00 12.78 -1.03
CA VAL A 106 -10.29 12.42 -0.44
C VAL A 106 -10.72 11.04 -0.93
N ASN A 107 -11.08 10.15 0.00
CA ASN A 107 -11.55 8.79 -0.31
C ASN A 107 -12.78 8.46 0.55
N PRO A 108 -13.74 7.65 0.07
CA PRO A 108 -14.86 7.21 0.89
C PRO A 108 -14.40 6.60 2.22
N ALA A 109 -14.99 7.02 3.33
CA ALA A 109 -14.66 6.44 4.63
C ALA A 109 -15.47 5.15 4.85
N THR A 110 -14.87 4.19 5.57
CA THR A 110 -15.61 3.01 6.04
C THR A 110 -16.68 3.43 7.04
N SER A 111 -17.87 2.83 6.92
CA SER A 111 -18.93 2.97 7.92
C SER A 111 -18.44 2.47 9.28
N MET A 112 -18.75 3.21 10.34
CA MET A 112 -18.40 2.87 11.72
C MET A 112 -19.31 3.60 12.70
N ASP A 113 -19.37 3.09 13.94
CA ASP A 113 -20.14 3.71 15.01
C ASP A 113 -19.60 5.11 15.32
N PRO A 114 -20.42 6.17 15.26
CA PRO A 114 -20.01 7.52 15.62
C PRO A 114 -19.48 7.66 17.06
N LEU A 115 -19.83 6.76 17.98
CA LEU A 115 -19.30 6.75 19.34
C LEU A 115 -17.77 6.54 19.39
N ASN A 116 -17.17 5.96 18.35
CA ASN A 116 -15.72 5.82 18.27
C ASN A 116 -15.00 7.17 18.25
N PHE A 117 -15.68 8.26 17.86
CA PHE A 117 -15.08 9.59 17.84
C PHE A 117 -15.08 10.27 19.21
N LEU A 118 -15.75 9.68 20.19
CA LEU A 118 -15.76 10.14 21.58
C LEU A 118 -14.68 9.43 22.41
N LEU A 119 -14.34 10.04 23.55
CA LEU A 119 -13.50 9.38 24.54
C LEU A 119 -14.20 8.11 25.05
N PRO A 120 -13.47 7.00 25.18
CA PRO A 120 -14.04 5.76 25.69
C PRO A 120 -14.62 5.91 27.11
N SER A 121 -15.79 5.31 27.33
CA SER A 121 -16.38 5.07 28.65
C SER A 121 -16.57 3.57 28.87
N ASP A 122 -16.63 3.12 30.12
CA ASP A 122 -16.85 1.69 30.45
C ASP A 122 -18.20 1.17 29.91
N THR A 123 -19.12 2.07 29.54
CA THR A 123 -20.44 1.77 28.99
C THR A 123 -20.50 1.72 27.46
N SER A 124 -19.41 1.98 26.73
CA SER A 124 -19.42 1.97 25.26
C SER A 124 -19.22 0.55 24.70
N PRO A 125 -20.25 -0.05 24.07
CA PRO A 125 -20.15 -1.39 23.50
C PRO A 125 -19.49 -1.32 22.12
N GLN A 126 -18.15 -1.27 22.07
CA GLN A 126 -17.45 -1.52 20.81
C GLN A 126 -17.43 -3.03 20.52
N THR A 127 -18.02 -3.42 19.40
CA THR A 127 -18.16 -4.82 18.98
C THR A 127 -16.88 -5.41 18.35
N THR A 128 -15.94 -4.55 17.95
CA THR A 128 -14.75 -4.97 17.18
C THR A 128 -13.48 -4.66 17.96
N THR A 129 -12.64 -5.68 18.17
CA THR A 129 -11.36 -5.57 18.88
C THR A 129 -10.21 -5.92 17.95
N TRP A 130 -9.20 -5.05 17.85
CA TRP A 130 -8.03 -5.25 17.00
C TRP A 130 -6.97 -6.12 17.69
N LEU A 131 -6.27 -6.95 16.92
CA LEU A 131 -5.11 -7.68 17.43
C LEU A 131 -3.88 -6.77 17.43
N VAL A 132 -3.18 -6.68 18.55
CA VAL A 132 -2.07 -5.75 18.74
C VAL A 132 -0.79 -6.52 19.02
N TYR A 133 0.11 -6.52 18.06
CA TYR A 133 1.42 -7.16 18.15
C TYR A 133 2.48 -6.17 18.64
N VAL A 134 3.63 -6.69 19.08
CA VAL A 134 4.81 -5.88 19.42
C VAL A 134 5.88 -6.10 18.36
N ASP A 135 6.44 -5.02 17.83
CA ASP A 135 7.50 -5.12 16.83
C ASP A 135 8.75 -5.78 17.42
N THR A 136 9.38 -6.64 16.63
CA THR A 136 10.58 -7.38 17.02
C THR A 136 11.85 -6.53 16.90
N GLU A 137 11.82 -5.49 16.07
CA GLU A 137 12.94 -4.55 15.92
C GLU A 137 12.74 -3.27 16.74
N ARG A 138 13.83 -2.53 16.94
CA ARG A 138 13.83 -1.24 17.64
C ARG A 138 13.99 -0.09 16.67
N ILE A 139 13.28 1.00 16.92
CA ILE A 139 13.30 2.21 16.09
C ILE A 139 13.82 3.37 16.93
N ALA A 140 14.89 4.01 16.46
CA ALA A 140 15.43 5.20 17.11
C ALA A 140 14.44 6.38 16.94
N PRO A 141 14.12 7.11 18.01
CA PRO A 141 13.35 8.35 17.93
C PRO A 141 13.99 9.36 16.98
N SER A 142 13.17 10.07 16.20
CA SER A 142 13.61 11.15 15.31
C SER A 142 12.44 12.10 15.02
N GLU A 143 12.72 13.19 14.31
CA GLU A 143 11.68 14.10 13.80
C GLU A 143 10.66 13.36 12.91
N PHE A 144 11.07 12.29 12.22
CA PHE A 144 10.20 11.46 11.38
C PHE A 144 9.28 10.52 12.16
N THR A 145 9.58 10.24 13.43
CA THR A 145 8.67 9.51 14.32
C THR A 145 7.73 10.48 15.03
N THR A 146 8.26 11.60 15.54
CA THR A 146 7.49 12.65 16.21
C THR A 146 6.46 13.32 15.29
N HIS A 147 6.87 13.68 14.07
CA HIS A 147 6.01 14.35 13.09
C HIS A 147 5.51 13.37 12.03
N LYS A 148 4.24 13.49 11.68
CA LYS A 148 3.63 12.61 10.69
C LYS A 148 4.05 13.09 9.29
N THR A 149 4.93 12.34 8.63
CA THR A 149 5.45 12.68 7.29
C THR A 149 5.21 11.57 6.26
N THR A 150 5.65 11.77 5.02
CA THR A 150 5.72 10.72 3.98
C THR A 150 6.87 9.73 4.20
N ALA A 151 7.86 10.03 5.03
CA ALA A 151 8.94 9.11 5.39
C ALA A 151 8.42 8.06 6.39
N ARG A 152 7.91 6.93 5.88
CA ARG A 152 7.20 5.92 6.69
C ARG A 152 7.68 4.49 6.48
N ASP A 153 8.86 4.30 5.91
CA ASP A 153 9.37 2.97 5.55
C ASP A 153 9.54 2.09 6.78
N PHE A 154 10.02 2.64 7.90
CA PHE A 154 10.19 1.90 9.16
C PHE A 154 8.85 1.48 9.79
N TYR A 155 7.79 2.31 9.71
CA TYR A 155 6.44 1.90 10.11
C TYR A 155 5.89 0.77 9.24
N THR A 156 6.17 0.82 7.94
CA THR A 156 5.74 -0.20 6.98
C THR A 156 6.46 -1.53 7.25
N ALA A 157 7.77 -1.47 7.53
CA ALA A 157 8.56 -2.63 7.90
C ALA A 157 8.06 -3.30 9.19
N ALA A 158 7.71 -2.52 10.22
CA ALA A 158 7.15 -3.02 11.47
C ALA A 158 5.84 -3.81 11.25
N ARG A 159 4.92 -3.26 10.42
CA ARG A 159 3.65 -3.94 10.08
C ARG A 159 3.92 -5.28 9.40
N LEU A 160 4.85 -5.31 8.44
CA LEU A 160 5.18 -6.51 7.69
C LEU A 160 5.84 -7.59 8.54
N ARG A 161 6.77 -7.24 9.43
CA ARG A 161 7.33 -8.18 10.41
C ARG A 161 6.24 -8.81 11.28
N SER A 162 5.22 -8.02 11.61
CA SER A 162 4.04 -8.48 12.37
C SER A 162 3.01 -9.24 11.54
N GLY A 163 3.23 -9.40 10.22
CA GLY A 163 2.32 -10.13 9.32
C GLY A 163 1.13 -9.29 8.85
N ILE A 164 1.13 -7.99 9.15
CA ILE A 164 0.07 -7.05 8.79
C ILE A 164 0.40 -6.43 7.44
N VAL A 165 -0.45 -6.67 6.45
CA VAL A 165 -0.17 -6.39 5.02
C VAL A 165 -1.15 -5.40 4.41
N SER A 166 -2.21 -5.04 5.12
CA SER A 166 -3.22 -4.05 4.74
C SER A 166 -3.52 -3.07 5.88
N LEU A 167 -3.93 -1.85 5.53
CA LEU A 167 -4.46 -0.85 6.47
C LEU A 167 -5.94 -1.10 6.84
N LEU A 168 -6.58 -2.08 6.20
CA LEU A 168 -7.95 -2.52 6.48
C LEU A 168 -8.00 -3.70 7.46
N GLU A 169 -6.88 -4.40 7.67
CA GLU A 169 -6.80 -5.44 8.70
C GLU A 169 -7.05 -4.83 10.07
N GLN A 170 -7.84 -5.54 10.89
CA GLN A 170 -8.12 -5.19 12.28
C GLN A 170 -6.93 -5.60 13.16
N ALA A 171 -5.74 -5.14 12.78
CA ALA A 171 -4.49 -5.45 13.42
C ALA A 171 -3.55 -4.24 13.43
N GLU A 172 -2.79 -4.15 14.51
CA GLU A 172 -1.80 -3.11 14.73
C GLU A 172 -0.49 -3.71 15.26
N VAL A 173 0.61 -3.01 15.04
CA VAL A 173 1.91 -3.31 15.65
C VAL A 173 2.38 -2.11 16.45
N LEU A 174 2.84 -2.37 17.67
CA LEU A 174 3.48 -1.40 18.56
C LEU A 174 4.97 -1.29 18.26
N LEU A 175 5.45 -0.07 18.09
CA LEU A 175 6.86 0.25 17.88
C LEU A 175 7.55 0.40 19.22
N VAL A 176 8.81 -0.03 19.29
CA VAL A 176 9.62 -0.04 20.50
C VAL A 176 10.91 0.73 20.27
N ASN A 177 11.28 1.63 21.18
CA ASN A 177 12.55 2.36 21.09
C ASN A 177 13.73 1.50 21.58
N PRO A 178 15.00 1.95 21.39
CA PRO A 178 16.17 1.17 21.82
C PRO A 178 16.23 0.86 23.32
N ALA A 179 15.58 1.68 24.16
CA ALA A 179 15.47 1.45 25.61
C ALA A 179 14.42 0.38 25.97
N GLY A 180 13.69 -0.18 24.99
CA GLY A 180 12.66 -1.20 25.24
C GLY A 180 11.30 -0.63 25.63
N HIS A 181 11.08 0.69 25.49
CA HIS A 181 9.81 1.33 25.78
C HIS A 181 8.92 1.41 24.54
N ILE A 182 7.61 1.22 24.74
CA ILE A 182 6.60 1.42 23.70
C ILE A 182 6.59 2.89 23.28
N MET A 183 6.59 3.14 21.97
CA MET A 183 6.53 4.49 21.39
C MET A 183 5.11 4.85 20.99
N GLU A 184 4.54 4.05 20.09
CA GLU A 184 3.23 4.22 19.47
C GLU A 184 2.86 2.94 18.69
N GLY A 185 1.69 2.90 18.05
CA GLY A 185 1.36 1.92 17.02
C GLY A 185 1.75 2.41 15.62
N SER A 186 1.80 1.53 14.62
CA SER A 186 2.24 1.94 13.28
C SER A 186 1.34 3.01 12.62
N ILE A 187 0.05 3.03 12.97
CA ILE A 187 -0.92 4.04 12.52
C ILE A 187 -1.79 4.58 13.65
N THR A 188 -1.47 4.30 14.91
CA THR A 188 -2.30 4.62 16.08
C THR A 188 -1.48 5.05 17.30
N THR A 189 -2.12 5.76 18.22
CA THR A 189 -1.63 5.97 19.59
C THR A 189 -2.20 4.89 20.52
N PRO A 190 -1.38 4.18 21.30
CA PRO A 190 -1.86 3.20 22.28
C PRO A 190 -2.11 3.80 23.66
N TYR A 191 -3.07 3.23 24.39
CA TYR A 191 -3.36 3.52 25.80
C TYR A 191 -3.56 2.22 26.58
N PHE A 192 -2.90 2.11 27.73
CA PHE A 192 -2.91 0.91 28.56
C PHE A 192 -3.52 1.21 29.93
N ARG A 193 -4.14 0.22 30.56
CA ARG A 193 -4.64 0.39 31.94
C ARG A 193 -3.46 0.49 32.90
N ARG A 194 -3.55 1.43 33.85
CA ARG A 194 -2.60 1.56 34.95
C ARG A 194 -2.77 0.38 35.93
N ARG A 195 -1.70 -0.39 36.15
CA ARG A 195 -1.76 -1.61 37.00
C ARG A 195 -1.68 -1.36 38.51
N ASN A 196 -1.17 -0.21 38.93
CA ASN A 196 -0.90 0.08 40.34
C ASN A 196 -1.77 1.24 40.84
N THR A 197 -2.90 0.92 41.46
CA THR A 197 -3.77 1.89 42.19
C THR A 197 -3.52 1.87 43.71
N ALA A 198 -2.62 1.01 44.20
CA ALA A 198 -2.38 0.77 45.62
C ALA A 198 -1.66 1.90 46.38
N GLY A 199 -1.26 2.99 45.70
CA GLY A 199 -0.41 4.05 46.25
C GLY A 199 -1.05 5.43 46.40
N GLY A 200 -2.38 5.57 46.34
CA GLY A 200 -3.05 6.86 46.58
C GLY A 200 -2.82 7.97 45.54
N GLU A 201 -2.06 7.72 44.47
CA GLU A 201 -1.96 8.67 43.35
C GLU A 201 -3.27 8.70 42.55
N GLY A 202 -4.13 9.65 42.91
CA GLY A 202 -5.28 10.06 42.09
C GLY A 202 -4.81 10.41 40.68
N GLY A 203 -5.44 9.82 39.67
CA GLY A 203 -5.10 10.05 38.27
C GLY A 203 -5.91 9.16 37.34
N PRO A 204 -5.95 9.47 36.02
CA PRO A 204 -6.73 8.69 35.06
C PRO A 204 -6.32 7.21 35.03
N ALA A 205 -7.30 6.34 34.79
CA ALA A 205 -7.07 4.90 34.73
C ALA A 205 -6.20 4.46 33.54
N TRP A 206 -6.08 5.30 32.51
CA TRP A 206 -5.35 5.02 31.28
C TRP A 206 -4.05 5.81 31.23
N ILE A 207 -3.00 5.16 30.71
CA ILE A 207 -1.69 5.76 30.46
C ILE A 207 -1.32 5.61 28.99
N THR A 208 -0.60 6.60 28.44
CA THR A 208 -0.05 6.57 27.08
C THR A 208 1.45 6.87 27.12
N PRO A 209 2.27 6.35 26.18
CA PRO A 209 3.69 6.67 26.17
C PRO A 209 3.97 8.18 26.05
N PRO A 210 4.96 8.73 26.78
CA PRO A 210 5.36 10.13 26.67
C PRO A 210 6.03 10.39 25.31
N LEU A 211 6.02 11.64 24.83
CA LEU A 211 6.73 12.01 23.60
C LEU A 211 8.24 11.75 23.69
N SER A 212 8.81 11.78 24.90
CA SER A 212 10.22 11.41 25.15
C SER A 212 10.53 9.94 24.83
N SER A 213 9.52 9.07 24.70
CA SER A 213 9.71 7.71 24.18
C SER A 213 9.94 7.69 22.66
N GLY A 214 9.61 8.78 21.96
CA GLY A 214 9.87 9.00 20.54
C GLY A 214 8.71 8.74 19.60
N GLY A 215 7.50 8.49 20.13
CA GLY A 215 6.30 8.29 19.32
C GLY A 215 5.74 9.58 18.72
N ASN A 216 4.83 9.44 17.77
CA ASN A 216 4.17 10.56 17.11
C ASN A 216 3.36 11.44 18.07
N ALA A 217 3.40 12.76 17.83
CA ALA A 217 2.49 13.73 18.44
C ALA A 217 1.07 13.63 17.84
N GLY A 218 0.38 12.52 18.13
CA GLY A 218 -0.93 12.18 17.59
C GLY A 218 -2.02 13.19 18.01
N THR A 219 -2.99 13.45 17.12
CA THR A 219 -4.07 14.41 17.38
C THR A 219 -5.08 13.89 18.41
N THR A 220 -5.48 12.62 18.30
CA THR A 220 -6.33 11.97 19.29
C THR A 220 -5.62 11.80 20.64
N ARG A 221 -4.29 11.65 20.63
CA ARG A 221 -3.46 11.63 21.85
C ARG A 221 -3.50 12.97 22.58
N HIS A 222 -3.29 14.07 21.86
CA HIS A 222 -3.36 15.41 22.42
C HIS A 222 -4.75 15.67 23.01
N TYR A 223 -5.80 15.36 22.24
CA TYR A 223 -7.18 15.43 22.72
C TYR A 223 -7.44 14.58 23.99
N ALA A 224 -6.98 13.33 24.03
CA ALA A 224 -7.14 12.45 25.19
C ALA A 224 -6.43 12.96 26.46
N LEU A 225 -5.27 13.59 26.31
CA LEU A 225 -4.54 14.21 27.43
C LEU A 225 -5.25 15.47 27.91
N ALA A 226 -5.68 16.36 26.99
CA ALA A 226 -6.36 17.60 27.30
C ALA A 226 -7.68 17.39 28.06
N GLU A 227 -8.40 16.32 27.73
CA GLU A 227 -9.67 15.95 28.36
C GLU A 227 -9.49 15.08 29.62
N GLY A 228 -8.25 14.81 30.05
CA GLY A 228 -7.96 14.03 31.26
C GLY A 228 -8.33 12.54 31.15
N PHE A 229 -8.51 12.00 29.95
CA PHE A 229 -8.77 10.56 29.76
C PHE A 229 -7.55 9.70 30.12
N CYS A 230 -6.35 10.22 29.86
CA CYS A 230 -5.10 9.53 30.13
C CYS A 230 -4.02 10.46 30.67
N THR A 231 -2.93 9.86 31.17
CA THR A 231 -1.69 10.57 31.52
C THR A 231 -0.48 9.95 30.82
N GLU A 232 0.60 10.71 30.66
CA GLU A 232 1.83 10.18 30.10
C GLU A 232 2.56 9.31 31.13
N ARG A 233 2.98 8.11 30.72
CA ARG A 233 3.87 7.24 31.51
C ARG A 233 4.67 6.33 30.58
N THR A 234 5.95 6.15 30.88
CA THR A 234 6.79 5.19 30.16
C THR A 234 6.24 3.78 30.36
N ILE A 235 6.09 3.05 29.26
CA ILE A 235 5.56 1.67 29.24
C ILE A 235 6.64 0.78 28.65
N ALA A 236 7.18 -0.15 29.43
CA ALA A 236 8.14 -1.12 28.90
C ALA A 236 7.40 -2.18 28.08
N ALA A 237 7.98 -2.60 26.95
CA ALA A 237 7.40 -3.68 26.14
C ALA A 237 7.33 -5.00 26.93
N THR A 238 8.23 -5.20 27.89
CA THR A 238 8.26 -6.34 28.80
C THR A 238 7.14 -6.32 29.84
N ASP A 239 6.55 -5.15 30.09
CA ASP A 239 5.42 -5.07 31.00
C ASP A 239 4.18 -5.62 30.33
N LEU A 240 4.06 -5.59 29.00
CA LEU A 240 2.84 -6.03 28.31
C LEU A 240 2.46 -7.49 28.65
N VAL A 241 1.17 -7.76 28.75
CA VAL A 241 0.61 -9.08 29.08
C VAL A 241 -0.21 -9.58 27.90
N ASP A 242 0.04 -10.82 27.49
CA ASP A 242 -0.71 -11.47 26.42
C ASP A 242 -2.21 -11.49 26.74
N GLY A 243 -3.02 -11.02 25.80
CA GLY A 243 -4.46 -10.91 25.93
C GLY A 243 -4.97 -9.70 26.71
N GLU A 244 -4.11 -8.83 27.25
CA GLU A 244 -4.58 -7.62 27.93
C GLU A 244 -5.26 -6.64 26.96
N GLU A 245 -6.29 -5.94 27.45
CA GLU A 245 -7.01 -4.94 26.67
C GLU A 245 -6.27 -3.61 26.68
N CYS A 246 -6.26 -2.95 25.53
CA CYS A 246 -5.77 -1.59 25.36
C CYS A 246 -6.75 -0.77 24.51
N TRP A 247 -6.59 0.55 24.51
CA TRP A 247 -7.18 1.41 23.49
C TRP A 247 -6.14 1.77 22.45
N LEU A 248 -6.58 1.92 21.21
CA LEU A 248 -5.83 2.50 20.11
C LEU A 248 -6.60 3.71 19.59
N SER A 249 -5.92 4.76 19.14
CA SER A 249 -6.62 5.89 18.52
C SER A 249 -5.91 6.49 17.33
N ASN A 250 -6.66 7.06 16.38
CA ASN A 250 -6.14 7.94 15.33
C ASN A 250 -7.23 8.90 14.81
N GLY A 251 -6.82 9.92 14.05
CA GLY A 251 -7.73 10.95 13.54
C GLY A 251 -8.73 10.49 12.47
N VAL A 252 -8.71 9.22 12.03
CA VAL A 252 -9.64 8.70 11.00
C VAL A 252 -10.69 7.78 11.62
N ARG A 253 -10.29 6.95 12.58
CA ARG A 253 -11.12 5.90 13.19
C ARG A 253 -11.47 6.18 14.66
N GLY A 254 -11.08 7.33 15.20
CA GLY A 254 -11.30 7.65 16.61
C GLY A 254 -10.58 6.67 17.53
N PHE A 255 -11.25 6.24 18.60
CA PHE A 255 -10.79 5.24 19.57
C PHE A 255 -11.32 3.84 19.22
N ILE A 256 -10.46 2.84 19.35
CA ILE A 256 -10.67 1.45 18.94
C ILE A 256 -10.15 0.53 20.05
N ARG A 257 -10.91 -0.51 20.42
CA ARG A 257 -10.42 -1.55 21.33
C ARG A 257 -9.30 -2.37 20.67
N GLY A 258 -8.26 -2.64 21.43
CA GLY A 258 -7.17 -3.53 21.06
C GLY A 258 -6.95 -4.63 22.10
N LYS A 259 -6.40 -5.75 21.66
CA LYS A 259 -5.99 -6.86 22.52
C LYS A 259 -4.55 -7.26 22.19
N ILE A 260 -3.69 -7.29 23.20
CA ILE A 260 -2.26 -7.58 23.03
C ILE A 260 -2.05 -9.06 22.68
N VAL A 261 -1.14 -9.33 21.74
CA VAL A 261 -0.73 -10.67 21.32
C VAL A 261 0.79 -10.75 21.33
N LEU A 262 1.35 -11.42 22.34
CA LEU A 262 2.79 -11.64 22.54
C LEU A 262 3.25 -12.99 21.98
N LYS A 263 2.39 -14.01 22.02
CA LYS A 263 2.68 -15.34 21.47
C LYS A 263 1.90 -15.55 20.19
N ARG A 264 2.60 -15.71 19.06
CA ARG A 264 1.96 -16.23 17.85
C ARG A 264 1.57 -17.68 18.10
N ILE A 265 0.28 -17.96 18.15
CA ILE A 265 -0.20 -19.30 17.84
C ILE A 265 0.07 -19.47 16.34
N PRO A 266 0.94 -20.40 15.91
CA PRO A 266 1.08 -20.68 14.49
C PRO A 266 -0.29 -21.13 14.00
N ASN A 267 -0.89 -20.38 13.07
CA ASN A 267 -2.15 -20.75 12.44
C ASN A 267 -2.07 -22.21 11.99
N ALA A 268 -2.96 -23.05 12.52
CA ALA A 268 -3.13 -24.42 12.09
C ALA A 268 -3.31 -24.44 10.58
N THR A 269 -2.31 -24.96 9.88
CA THR A 269 -2.40 -25.26 8.45
C THR A 269 -3.22 -26.55 8.35
N PRO A 270 -4.29 -26.62 7.53
CA PRO A 270 -4.96 -27.89 7.31
C PRO A 270 -3.95 -28.86 6.69
N ALA A 271 -3.91 -30.09 7.21
CA ALA A 271 -2.93 -31.11 6.83
C ALA A 271 -2.85 -31.29 5.31
N SER A 272 -1.71 -30.94 4.72
CA SER A 272 -1.36 -31.22 3.34
C SER A 272 -0.68 -32.60 3.24
N VAL A 273 -1.22 -33.46 2.38
CA VAL A 273 -0.67 -34.75 1.93
C VAL A 273 0.79 -34.61 1.46
N PRO A 274 1.71 -35.54 1.78
CA PRO A 274 3.13 -35.40 1.44
C PRO A 274 3.41 -35.78 -0.02
N PHE A 275 4.23 -34.99 -0.71
CA PHE A 275 4.83 -35.32 -2.02
C PHE A 275 6.36 -35.08 -1.98
N PRO A 276 7.12 -35.76 -2.87
CA PRO A 276 8.51 -36.15 -2.61
C PRO A 276 9.53 -35.01 -2.78
N VAL A 277 10.58 -35.11 -1.97
CA VAL A 277 11.73 -34.21 -1.91
C VAL A 277 12.63 -34.42 -3.13
N ALA A 278 12.88 -33.34 -3.88
CA ALA A 278 13.96 -33.28 -4.86
C ALA A 278 15.29 -32.87 -4.16
N PRO A 279 16.47 -33.32 -4.66
CA PRO A 279 17.74 -33.23 -3.93
C PRO A 279 18.28 -31.79 -3.90
N PRO A 280 19.19 -31.46 -2.96
CA PRO A 280 19.64 -30.08 -2.76
C PRO A 280 20.72 -29.71 -3.78
N PRO A 281 20.73 -28.47 -4.33
CA PRO A 281 21.92 -27.93 -4.95
C PRO A 281 22.75 -27.16 -3.91
N ASN A 282 23.99 -27.63 -3.73
CA ASN A 282 25.07 -26.88 -3.11
C ASN A 282 25.40 -25.63 -3.95
N SER A 283 25.09 -24.43 -3.46
CA SER A 283 25.87 -23.20 -3.67
C SER A 283 25.14 -22.01 -3.04
N LEU A 284 25.89 -21.12 -2.38
CA LEU A 284 25.42 -19.90 -1.73
C LEU A 284 24.64 -18.98 -2.70
N CYS A 285 23.32 -19.15 -2.78
CA CYS A 285 22.38 -18.19 -3.35
C CYS A 285 21.19 -18.06 -2.39
N LEU A 286 20.92 -16.85 -1.90
CA LEU A 286 19.74 -16.56 -1.09
C LEU A 286 18.47 -16.70 -1.97
N ASN A 287 17.47 -17.42 -1.45
CA ASN A 287 16.28 -17.88 -2.19
C ASN A 287 15.37 -16.74 -2.70
N PRO A 288 14.71 -16.89 -3.88
CA PRO A 288 13.74 -15.92 -4.39
C PRO A 288 12.51 -15.82 -3.47
N SER A 289 11.98 -14.60 -3.34
CA SER A 289 10.72 -14.38 -2.61
C SER A 289 9.52 -14.83 -3.47
N ILE A 290 8.74 -15.78 -2.94
CA ILE A 290 7.60 -16.40 -3.62
C ILE A 290 6.33 -16.07 -2.82
N GLN A 291 5.34 -15.49 -3.48
CA GLN A 291 4.01 -15.24 -2.93
C GLN A 291 3.00 -16.13 -3.64
N SER A 292 2.18 -16.88 -2.89
CA SER A 292 1.07 -17.66 -3.44
C SER A 292 -0.29 -17.17 -2.94
N ASN A 293 -1.26 -17.04 -3.83
CA ASN A 293 -2.66 -16.74 -3.52
C ASN A 293 -3.56 -17.76 -4.23
N VAL A 294 -4.63 -18.19 -3.57
CA VAL A 294 -5.68 -19.01 -4.18
C VAL A 294 -6.98 -18.21 -4.14
N SER A 295 -7.70 -18.19 -5.26
CA SER A 295 -9.01 -17.58 -5.34
C SER A 295 -9.92 -18.39 -6.25
N THR A 296 -11.22 -18.25 -6.05
CA THR A 296 -12.24 -18.99 -6.80
C THR A 296 -13.15 -18.03 -7.54
N TYR A 297 -13.59 -18.46 -8.73
CA TYR A 297 -14.65 -17.84 -9.52
C TYR A 297 -15.85 -18.78 -9.58
N ASP A 298 -17.04 -18.24 -9.29
CA ASP A 298 -18.32 -18.94 -9.40
C ASP A 298 -18.80 -19.03 -10.85
N TYR A 299 -17.90 -19.47 -11.74
CA TYR A 299 -18.08 -19.57 -13.18
C TYR A 299 -17.36 -20.80 -13.72
N SER A 300 -17.89 -21.37 -14.80
CA SER A 300 -17.28 -22.51 -15.49
C SER A 300 -15.92 -22.15 -16.10
N PHE A 301 -15.06 -23.15 -16.24
CA PHE A 301 -13.72 -22.95 -16.79
C PHE A 301 -13.72 -22.31 -18.19
N PRO A 302 -14.62 -22.67 -19.13
CA PRO A 302 -14.75 -21.98 -20.42
C PRO A 302 -15.06 -20.48 -20.28
N ALA A 303 -15.92 -20.10 -19.34
CA ALA A 303 -16.26 -18.70 -19.11
C ALA A 303 -15.08 -17.91 -18.55
N VAL A 304 -14.36 -18.50 -17.58
CA VAL A 304 -13.17 -17.88 -16.96
C VAL A 304 -12.01 -17.76 -17.93
N SER A 305 -11.73 -18.80 -18.72
CA SER A 305 -10.67 -18.76 -19.74
C SER A 305 -10.99 -17.76 -20.85
N LEU A 306 -12.24 -17.68 -21.32
CA LEU A 306 -12.66 -16.67 -22.29
C LEU A 306 -12.53 -15.24 -21.71
N ALA A 307 -13.03 -15.03 -20.49
CA ALA A 307 -12.92 -13.73 -19.81
C ALA A 307 -11.45 -13.30 -19.63
N TYR A 308 -10.54 -14.25 -19.41
CA TYR A 308 -9.10 -13.96 -19.28
C TYR A 308 -8.51 -13.35 -20.57
N PHE A 309 -8.97 -13.79 -21.74
CA PHE A 309 -8.54 -13.22 -23.01
C PHE A 309 -9.21 -11.87 -23.31
N LEU A 310 -10.41 -11.63 -22.78
CA LEU A 310 -11.20 -10.40 -22.99
C LEU A 310 -11.06 -9.36 -21.88
N ARG A 311 -10.18 -9.60 -20.90
CA ARG A 311 -10.12 -8.77 -19.68
C ARG A 311 -9.70 -7.32 -19.89
N TYR A 312 -9.20 -6.93 -21.05
CA TYR A 312 -8.78 -5.56 -21.32
C TYR A 312 -9.50 -4.98 -22.54
N PRO A 313 -9.97 -3.72 -22.48
CA PRO A 313 -9.92 -2.80 -21.33
C PRO A 313 -10.99 -3.09 -20.27
N ASN A 314 -10.73 -2.69 -19.01
CA ASN A 314 -11.71 -2.66 -17.92
C ASN A 314 -11.43 -1.49 -16.94
N PRO A 315 -12.39 -1.10 -16.05
CA PRO A 315 -12.23 0.04 -15.13
C PRO A 315 -11.05 -0.05 -14.16
N TYR A 316 -10.59 -1.27 -13.84
CA TYR A 316 -9.50 -1.55 -12.92
C TYR A 316 -8.13 -1.69 -13.62
N SER A 317 -8.10 -1.70 -14.96
CA SER A 317 -6.89 -1.91 -15.77
C SER A 317 -6.44 -0.67 -16.54
N ARG A 318 -6.76 0.55 -16.10
CA ARG A 318 -6.40 1.83 -16.77
C ARG A 318 -4.89 2.05 -17.01
N HIS A 319 -4.06 1.23 -16.38
CA HIS A 319 -2.61 1.24 -16.55
C HIS A 319 -2.15 0.41 -17.75
N VAL A 320 -2.99 -0.45 -18.32
CA VAL A 320 -2.71 -1.19 -19.56
C VAL A 320 -3.13 -0.31 -20.74
N LEU A 321 -2.18 0.01 -21.61
CA LEU A 321 -2.37 0.91 -22.76
C LEU A 321 -2.71 0.14 -24.02
N THR A 322 -1.96 -0.91 -24.31
CA THR A 322 -2.18 -1.79 -25.46
C THR A 322 -1.96 -3.25 -25.06
N THR A 323 -2.61 -4.15 -25.80
CA THR A 323 -2.45 -5.60 -25.70
C THR A 323 -2.43 -6.17 -27.11
N ASP A 324 -1.38 -6.88 -27.45
CA ASP A 324 -1.14 -7.40 -28.79
C ASP A 324 -0.87 -8.90 -28.72
N VAL A 325 -1.46 -9.70 -29.61
CA VAL A 325 -1.13 -11.12 -29.74
C VAL A 325 0.05 -11.21 -30.69
N ILE A 326 1.20 -11.68 -30.19
CA ILE A 326 2.41 -11.89 -31.01
C ILE A 326 2.30 -13.22 -31.74
N ASP A 327 1.89 -14.26 -31.03
CA ASP A 327 1.83 -15.62 -31.56
C ASP A 327 0.67 -16.39 -30.94
N ARG A 328 0.06 -17.26 -31.72
CA ARG A 328 -1.03 -18.15 -31.28
C ARG A 328 -1.12 -19.35 -32.21
N TYR A 329 -1.09 -20.54 -31.63
CA TYR A 329 -1.26 -21.79 -32.35
C TYR A 329 -1.89 -22.85 -31.44
N VAL A 330 -2.48 -23.88 -32.06
CA VAL A 330 -2.90 -25.10 -31.38
C VAL A 330 -1.83 -26.16 -31.63
N ASP A 331 -1.26 -26.71 -30.57
CA ASP A 331 -0.29 -27.81 -30.69
C ASP A 331 -1.00 -29.04 -31.25
N PRO A 332 -0.59 -29.58 -32.42
CA PRO A 332 -1.26 -30.71 -33.04
C PRO A 332 -1.17 -32.01 -32.20
N ALA A 333 -0.12 -32.19 -31.40
CA ALA A 333 0.07 -33.39 -30.58
C ALA A 333 -0.76 -33.32 -29.29
N THR A 334 -0.67 -32.20 -28.56
CA THR A 334 -1.35 -32.03 -27.27
C THR A 334 -2.76 -31.45 -27.38
N GLN A 335 -3.12 -30.86 -28.54
CA GLN A 335 -4.37 -30.12 -28.77
C GLN A 335 -4.58 -28.93 -27.83
N ARG A 336 -3.48 -28.40 -27.27
CA ARG A 336 -3.49 -27.24 -26.36
C ARG A 336 -3.33 -25.94 -27.14
N LEU A 337 -4.06 -24.91 -26.73
CA LEU A 337 -3.94 -23.57 -27.31
C LEU A 337 -2.80 -22.82 -26.63
N HIS A 338 -1.78 -22.48 -27.39
CA HIS A 338 -0.68 -21.62 -26.98
C HIS A 338 -0.95 -20.20 -27.45
N THR A 339 -0.69 -19.21 -26.59
CA THR A 339 -0.79 -17.79 -26.95
C THR A 339 0.33 -17.01 -26.28
N ILE A 340 0.97 -16.13 -27.05
CA ILE A 340 1.93 -15.14 -26.55
C ILE A 340 1.33 -13.74 -26.79
N ARG A 341 1.20 -12.95 -25.72
CA ARG A 341 0.75 -11.56 -25.77
C ARG A 341 1.82 -10.60 -25.26
N LEU A 342 1.84 -9.41 -25.83
CA LEU A 342 2.61 -8.27 -25.35
C LEU A 342 1.67 -7.21 -24.83
N HIS A 343 1.88 -6.78 -23.59
CA HIS A 343 1.12 -5.70 -22.98
C HIS A 343 2.01 -4.49 -22.74
N LEU A 344 1.60 -3.32 -23.21
CA LEU A 344 2.23 -2.05 -22.84
C LEU A 344 1.52 -1.48 -21.61
N LYS A 345 2.24 -1.25 -20.52
CA LYS A 345 1.69 -0.71 -19.27
C LYS A 345 2.33 0.64 -18.91
N LYS A 346 1.58 1.56 -18.31
CA LYS A 346 2.13 2.73 -17.61
C LYS A 346 2.96 2.27 -16.41
N SER A 347 4.27 2.39 -16.53
CA SER A 347 5.23 2.12 -15.47
C SER A 347 5.43 3.36 -14.62
N LYS A 348 4.75 3.42 -13.47
CA LYS A 348 5.18 4.31 -12.39
C LYS A 348 6.38 3.65 -11.72
N VAL A 349 7.60 3.72 -12.27
CA VAL A 349 8.78 3.34 -11.48
C VAL A 349 8.72 4.19 -10.20
N PRO A 350 8.75 3.58 -9.00
CA PRO A 350 8.71 4.36 -7.77
C PRO A 350 9.85 5.38 -7.82
N SER A 351 9.57 6.65 -7.55
CA SER A 351 10.57 7.72 -7.52
C SER A 351 11.74 7.39 -6.59
N GLY A 352 11.51 6.58 -5.54
CA GLY A 352 12.55 6.04 -4.68
C GLY A 352 13.50 5.03 -5.35
N ILE A 353 13.05 4.24 -6.32
CA ILE A 353 13.92 3.30 -7.07
C ILE A 353 14.77 4.08 -8.08
N LEU A 354 14.20 5.10 -8.74
CA LEU A 354 14.93 5.98 -9.68
C LEU A 354 16.11 6.69 -9.01
N LYS A 355 16.00 7.04 -7.72
CA LYS A 355 17.06 7.69 -6.92
C LYS A 355 18.16 6.74 -6.44
N LEU A 356 17.93 5.42 -6.48
CA LEU A 356 18.89 4.39 -6.06
C LEU A 356 19.71 3.82 -7.22
N LEU A 357 19.43 4.26 -8.45
CA LEU A 357 20.12 3.80 -9.65
C LEU A 357 21.24 4.77 -10.03
N PRO A 358 22.44 4.25 -10.39
CA PRO A 358 23.48 5.07 -10.99
C PRO A 358 22.96 5.77 -12.24
N LYS A 359 23.24 7.07 -12.38
CA LYS A 359 22.95 7.83 -13.61
C LYS A 359 23.57 7.07 -14.80
N GLY A 360 22.74 6.62 -15.74
CA GLY A 360 23.17 5.90 -16.95
C GLY A 360 22.83 4.40 -17.03
N ILE A 361 22.20 3.78 -16.02
CA ILE A 361 21.69 2.39 -16.12
C ILE A 361 20.20 2.32 -16.56
N GLY A 362 19.51 3.45 -16.60
CA GLY A 362 18.20 3.57 -17.24
C GLY A 362 18.39 3.53 -18.76
N GLY A 363 18.05 2.41 -19.38
CA GLY A 363 17.97 2.33 -20.84
C GLY A 363 17.15 3.48 -21.41
N SER A 364 17.49 3.87 -22.64
CA SER A 364 16.76 4.86 -23.43
C SER A 364 15.27 4.56 -23.38
N ASP A 365 14.54 5.32 -22.56
CA ASP A 365 13.27 5.97 -22.85
C ASP A 365 12.61 6.31 -21.51
N ASN A 366 12.62 7.60 -21.16
CA ASN A 366 11.92 8.20 -20.02
C ASN A 366 10.38 8.11 -20.15
N SER A 367 9.85 7.14 -20.88
CA SER A 367 8.44 7.08 -21.29
C SER A 367 7.48 6.80 -20.13
N GLY A 368 7.98 6.33 -18.97
CA GLY A 368 7.12 5.92 -17.86
C GLY A 368 6.21 4.76 -18.26
N GLN A 369 6.65 3.91 -19.20
CA GLN A 369 5.95 2.73 -19.70
C GLN A 369 6.80 1.47 -19.49
N SER A 370 6.19 0.30 -19.56
CA SER A 370 6.88 -0.99 -19.46
C SER A 370 6.14 -2.07 -20.23
N TYR A 371 6.91 -2.90 -20.94
CA TYR A 371 6.40 -4.07 -21.65
C TYR A 371 6.34 -5.31 -20.75
N ILE A 372 5.19 -5.99 -20.78
CA ILE A 372 4.96 -7.27 -20.12
C ILE A 372 4.69 -8.33 -21.17
N LEU A 373 5.49 -9.40 -21.18
CA LEU A 373 5.25 -10.58 -21.99
C LEU A 373 4.38 -11.55 -21.21
N GLU A 374 3.27 -11.98 -21.81
CA GLU A 374 2.38 -12.99 -21.28
C GLU A 374 2.39 -14.22 -22.18
N THR A 375 2.53 -15.41 -21.59
CA THR A 375 2.38 -16.70 -22.26
C THR A 375 1.24 -17.45 -21.61
N THR A 376 0.37 -18.05 -22.42
CA THR A 376 -0.79 -18.81 -21.99
C THR A 376 -0.80 -20.18 -22.67
N ILE A 377 -1.16 -21.21 -21.91
CA ILE A 377 -1.44 -22.57 -22.40
C ILE A 377 -2.82 -22.94 -21.88
N VAL A 378 -3.74 -23.28 -22.77
CA VAL A 378 -5.11 -23.68 -22.42
C VAL A 378 -5.34 -25.10 -22.89
N ASP A 379 -5.75 -25.96 -21.96
CA ASP A 379 -6.26 -27.30 -22.26
C ASP A 379 -7.77 -27.32 -22.03
N ALA A 380 -8.53 -27.20 -23.12
CA ALA A 380 -9.99 -27.19 -23.06
C ALA A 380 -10.58 -28.56 -22.74
N LYS A 381 -9.83 -29.66 -22.96
CA LYS A 381 -10.29 -31.02 -22.70
C LYS A 381 -10.13 -31.38 -21.23
N GLU A 382 -8.95 -31.07 -20.67
CA GLU A 382 -8.65 -31.33 -19.26
C GLU A 382 -9.14 -30.22 -18.31
N GLY A 383 -9.62 -29.09 -18.85
CA GLY A 383 -10.27 -28.04 -18.06
C GLY A 383 -9.30 -27.20 -17.22
N TRP A 384 -8.10 -26.92 -17.74
CA TRP A 384 -7.10 -26.09 -17.06
C TRP A 384 -6.41 -25.09 -17.99
N MET A 385 -5.92 -23.99 -17.40
CA MET A 385 -5.15 -22.97 -18.10
C MET A 385 -3.96 -22.54 -17.25
N GLN A 386 -2.78 -22.52 -17.86
CA GLN A 386 -1.56 -22.01 -17.25
C GLN A 386 -1.16 -20.69 -17.89
N THR A 387 -0.79 -19.72 -17.08
CA THR A 387 -0.34 -18.41 -17.53
C THR A 387 0.99 -18.05 -16.90
N GLU A 388 1.85 -17.36 -17.64
CA GLU A 388 3.07 -16.73 -17.14
C GLU A 388 3.13 -15.29 -17.67
N SER A 389 3.24 -14.31 -16.78
CA SER A 389 3.45 -12.90 -17.12
C SER A 389 4.76 -12.41 -16.54
N ARG A 390 5.60 -11.78 -17.38
CA ARG A 390 6.91 -11.28 -16.97
C ARG A 390 7.22 -9.91 -17.55
N ASN A 391 7.88 -9.04 -16.79
CA ASN A 391 8.41 -7.79 -17.33
C ASN A 391 9.61 -8.05 -18.26
N MET A 392 9.66 -7.36 -19.39
CA MET A 392 10.76 -7.46 -20.35
C MET A 392 11.91 -6.49 -20.07
N GLU A 393 11.59 -5.35 -19.45
CA GLU A 393 12.56 -4.30 -19.10
C GLU A 393 12.85 -4.31 -17.59
N TRP A 394 13.93 -3.65 -17.16
CA TRP A 394 14.33 -3.55 -15.75
C TRP A 394 14.66 -4.88 -15.06
N THR A 395 14.87 -5.96 -15.81
CA THR A 395 15.15 -7.31 -15.29
C THR A 395 16.46 -7.44 -14.50
N GLY A 396 17.40 -6.52 -14.70
CA GLY A 396 18.62 -6.40 -13.90
C GLY A 396 18.38 -5.80 -12.49
N ILE A 397 17.27 -5.11 -12.29
CA ILE A 397 16.92 -4.41 -11.04
C ILE A 397 15.80 -5.17 -10.32
N LEU A 398 14.72 -5.52 -11.02
CA LEU A 398 13.62 -6.33 -10.51
C LEU A 398 12.96 -7.10 -11.65
N SER A 399 13.09 -8.42 -11.63
CA SER A 399 12.29 -9.33 -12.43
C SER A 399 11.09 -9.80 -11.61
N VAL A 400 9.90 -9.60 -12.14
CA VAL A 400 8.62 -10.06 -11.61
C VAL A 400 8.07 -11.08 -12.57
N VAL A 401 7.91 -12.32 -12.09
CA VAL A 401 7.29 -13.41 -12.86
C VAL A 401 6.03 -13.84 -12.11
N GLU A 402 4.87 -13.55 -12.67
CA GLU A 402 3.58 -14.01 -12.19
C GLU A 402 3.16 -15.25 -12.97
N LYS A 403 2.91 -16.36 -12.27
CA LYS A 403 2.40 -17.60 -12.83
C LYS A 403 1.03 -17.88 -12.26
N GLN A 404 0.06 -18.22 -13.10
CA GLN A 404 -1.26 -18.61 -12.64
C GLN A 404 -1.63 -19.97 -13.20
N PHE A 405 -2.33 -20.75 -12.39
CA PHE A 405 -2.89 -22.03 -12.78
C PHE A 405 -4.38 -22.02 -12.46
N TYR A 406 -5.19 -22.05 -13.51
CA TYR A 406 -6.64 -22.11 -13.46
C TYR A 406 -7.07 -23.55 -13.66
N GLN A 407 -7.99 -24.04 -12.83
CA GLN A 407 -8.49 -25.40 -12.91
C GLN A 407 -9.97 -25.46 -12.57
N SER A 408 -10.73 -26.18 -13.39
CA SER A 408 -12.11 -26.55 -13.10
C SER A 408 -12.19 -27.41 -11.83
N GLN A 409 -13.15 -27.11 -10.97
CA GLN A 409 -13.50 -27.89 -9.79
C GLN A 409 -15.01 -28.19 -9.77
N PRO A 410 -15.41 -29.44 -9.51
CA PRO A 410 -16.81 -29.76 -9.21
C PRO A 410 -17.21 -29.16 -7.86
N LEU A 411 -18.43 -28.63 -7.73
CA LEU A 411 -18.99 -28.24 -6.43
C LEU A 411 -19.17 -29.46 -5.52
N GLU A 412 -18.65 -29.40 -4.29
CA GLU A 412 -18.88 -30.41 -3.26
C GLU A 412 -20.39 -30.44 -2.89
N GLY A 413 -21.05 -31.59 -3.11
CA GLY A 413 -22.48 -31.82 -2.86
C GLY A 413 -23.33 -32.24 -4.09
N ALA A 414 -22.76 -32.28 -5.30
CA ALA A 414 -23.51 -32.62 -6.52
C ALA A 414 -23.61 -34.14 -6.83
N ILE A 415 -23.22 -35.03 -5.91
CA ILE A 415 -23.18 -36.49 -6.18
C ILE A 415 -24.49 -37.21 -5.76
N ASP A 416 -25.37 -36.60 -4.98
CA ASP A 416 -26.60 -37.26 -4.50
C ASP A 416 -27.89 -36.93 -5.28
N ALA A 417 -27.81 -36.18 -6.38
CA ALA A 417 -29.00 -35.81 -7.16
C ALA A 417 -28.76 -35.93 -8.67
N LEU A 418 -28.65 -37.16 -9.18
CA LEU A 418 -28.70 -37.42 -10.61
C LEU A 418 -29.64 -38.60 -10.93
N GLU A 419 -30.93 -38.36 -10.74
CA GLU A 419 -31.96 -38.94 -11.59
C GLU A 419 -32.92 -37.82 -12.02
N GLY A 420 -33.00 -37.54 -13.33
CA GLY A 420 -34.08 -36.73 -13.91
C GLY A 420 -33.64 -35.48 -14.68
N LEU A 421 -33.35 -35.67 -15.96
CA LEU A 421 -33.48 -34.75 -17.10
C LEU A 421 -33.96 -33.30 -16.81
N SER A 422 -33.06 -32.32 -16.91
CA SER A 422 -33.36 -30.95 -17.36
C SER A 422 -32.08 -30.21 -17.77
N LEU A 423 -32.12 -29.47 -18.89
CA LEU A 423 -31.01 -28.74 -19.50
C LEU A 423 -30.71 -27.38 -18.84
N ASP A 424 -31.24 -27.12 -17.63
CA ASP A 424 -31.13 -25.82 -16.94
C ASP A 424 -30.24 -25.80 -15.66
N ASP A 425 -29.52 -26.88 -15.34
CA ASP A 425 -28.65 -26.92 -14.14
C ASP A 425 -27.16 -26.63 -14.43
N LYS A 426 -26.82 -25.35 -14.65
CA LYS A 426 -25.42 -24.85 -14.63
C LYS A 426 -25.05 -24.24 -13.27
N ARG A 427 -25.23 -24.99 -12.18
CA ARG A 427 -24.80 -24.62 -10.82
C ARG A 427 -23.63 -25.45 -10.27
N SER A 428 -23.05 -26.36 -11.05
CA SER A 428 -22.18 -27.43 -10.54
C SER A 428 -20.66 -27.25 -10.75
N GLU A 429 -20.20 -26.16 -11.38
CA GLU A 429 -18.79 -26.00 -11.74
C GLU A 429 -18.22 -24.64 -11.27
N GLN A 430 -17.12 -24.67 -10.53
CA GLN A 430 -16.34 -23.51 -10.13
C GLN A 430 -14.95 -23.56 -10.75
N THR A 431 -14.32 -22.41 -10.95
CA THR A 431 -12.93 -22.36 -11.42
C THR A 431 -12.04 -21.81 -10.32
N THR A 432 -11.08 -22.61 -9.87
CA THR A 432 -10.05 -22.15 -8.93
C THR A 432 -8.87 -21.60 -9.70
N VAL A 433 -8.24 -20.56 -9.16
CA VAL A 433 -6.99 -20.02 -9.66
C VAL A 433 -5.96 -19.97 -8.54
N ARG A 434 -4.81 -20.59 -8.79
CA ARG A 434 -3.62 -20.45 -7.96
C ARG A 434 -2.66 -19.49 -8.64
N THR A 435 -2.42 -18.34 -8.01
CA THR A 435 -1.48 -17.32 -8.48
C THR A 435 -0.20 -17.39 -7.67
N THR A 436 0.94 -17.49 -8.33
CA THR A 436 2.28 -17.49 -7.72
C THR A 436 3.10 -16.37 -8.34
N VAL A 437 3.58 -15.44 -7.52
CA VAL A 437 4.42 -14.34 -8.00
C VAL A 437 5.81 -14.50 -7.41
N THR A 438 6.80 -14.52 -8.30
CA THR A 438 8.21 -14.64 -7.96
C THR A 438 8.92 -13.33 -8.24
N PHE A 439 9.62 -12.81 -7.25
CA PHE A 439 10.49 -11.64 -7.41
C PHE A 439 11.94 -12.09 -7.43
N ARG A 440 12.68 -11.55 -8.39
CA ARG A 440 14.13 -11.75 -8.50
C ARG A 440 14.78 -10.41 -8.75
N SER A 441 15.47 -9.88 -7.75
CA SER A 441 16.35 -8.73 -7.97
C SER A 441 17.78 -9.21 -8.21
N ARG A 442 18.42 -8.72 -9.28
CA ARG A 442 19.84 -8.98 -9.60
C ARG A 442 20.73 -7.78 -9.22
N PHE A 443 20.19 -6.81 -8.50
CA PHE A 443 20.88 -5.59 -8.13
C PHE A 443 22.08 -5.88 -7.21
N GLY A 444 23.29 -5.51 -7.64
CA GLY A 444 24.52 -5.69 -6.86
C GLY A 444 25.25 -7.02 -7.03
N GLN A 445 24.71 -8.01 -7.75
CA GLN A 445 25.39 -9.30 -7.98
C GLN A 445 26.52 -9.22 -9.03
N GLY A 446 26.53 -8.21 -9.90
CA GLY A 446 27.49 -8.09 -11.01
C GLY A 446 28.89 -7.55 -10.67
N LYS A 447 29.13 -7.04 -9.46
CA LYS A 447 30.46 -6.49 -9.07
C LYS A 447 31.36 -7.47 -8.30
N LEU A 448 30.87 -8.65 -7.94
CA LEU A 448 31.62 -9.59 -7.08
C LEU A 448 32.50 -10.59 -7.85
N LEU A 449 32.52 -10.55 -9.18
CA LEU A 449 33.24 -11.52 -10.04
C LEU A 449 34.29 -10.90 -10.96
N GLY A 450 34.96 -9.82 -10.53
CA GLY A 450 35.90 -9.11 -11.39
C GLY A 450 37.04 -8.37 -10.69
N ARG A 451 37.86 -9.06 -9.90
CA ARG A 451 39.31 -8.78 -9.79
C ARG A 451 40.00 -9.89 -8.99
N LYS A 452 40.50 -10.90 -9.71
CA LYS A 452 41.52 -11.80 -9.16
C LYS A 452 42.79 -10.96 -8.98
N LYS A 453 43.27 -10.97 -7.74
CA LYS A 453 44.53 -10.39 -7.24
C LYS A 453 45.69 -10.88 -8.11
N ALA A 454 46.44 -9.96 -8.71
CA ALA A 454 47.82 -10.21 -9.12
C ALA A 454 48.71 -9.54 -8.05
N GLU A 455 49.69 -10.29 -7.55
CA GLU A 455 50.67 -9.84 -6.56
C GLU A 455 51.66 -8.81 -7.15
N PRO A 456 52.31 -7.97 -6.31
CA PRO A 456 53.10 -6.85 -6.77
C PRO A 456 54.54 -7.26 -7.09
N SER A 457 55.03 -6.84 -8.26
CA SER A 457 56.46 -6.62 -8.51
C SER A 457 56.78 -5.13 -8.40
N SER A 458 57.97 -4.86 -7.89
CA SER A 458 58.54 -3.61 -7.39
C SER A 458 58.70 -2.45 -8.40
N ASP A 459 58.85 -1.27 -7.80
CA ASP A 459 59.46 -0.02 -8.29
C ASP A 459 58.65 0.88 -9.26
N HIS A 460 58.14 2.01 -8.75
CA HIS A 460 58.83 3.32 -8.85
C HIS A 460 58.07 4.47 -8.16
N ASN A 461 58.86 5.42 -7.68
CA ASN A 461 58.49 6.69 -7.04
C ASN A 461 57.67 7.62 -7.95
N GLY A 462 56.72 8.33 -7.35
CA GLY A 462 56.07 9.50 -7.93
C GLY A 462 55.05 10.11 -6.96
N ASP A 463 55.47 11.17 -6.27
CA ASP A 463 54.59 12.04 -5.48
C ASP A 463 53.50 12.63 -6.38
N TYR A 464 52.25 12.29 -6.09
CA TYR A 464 51.07 13.06 -6.45
C TYR A 464 50.13 13.06 -5.25
N GLU A 465 49.82 14.24 -4.73
CA GLU A 465 48.77 14.46 -3.75
C GLU A 465 47.43 13.95 -4.32
N GLU A 466 47.00 12.77 -3.86
CA GLU A 466 45.70 12.20 -4.24
C GLU A 466 44.67 12.58 -3.17
N GLU A 467 43.83 13.58 -3.49
CA GLU A 467 42.63 13.91 -2.72
C GLU A 467 41.84 12.63 -2.42
N ALA A 468 41.60 12.38 -1.13
CA ALA A 468 40.80 11.25 -0.68
C ALA A 468 39.43 11.23 -1.37
N PRO A 469 39.00 10.11 -2.00
CA PRO A 469 37.70 10.04 -2.62
C PRO A 469 36.62 10.20 -1.56
N LYS A 470 35.76 11.22 -1.75
CA LYS A 470 34.60 11.51 -0.90
C LYS A 470 33.73 10.26 -0.76
N ARG A 471 33.81 9.61 0.40
CA ARG A 471 32.94 8.49 0.79
C ARG A 471 31.50 9.02 0.89
N GLY A 472 30.69 8.69 -0.10
CA GLY A 472 29.26 9.04 -0.14
C GLY A 472 28.44 8.29 0.91
N PHE A 473 27.36 8.94 1.35
CA PHE A 473 26.43 8.60 2.44
C PHE A 473 25.70 7.24 2.36
N PHE A 474 26.11 6.33 1.47
CA PHE A 474 25.44 5.04 1.22
C PHE A 474 26.26 3.81 1.63
N SER A 475 27.38 3.97 2.33
CA SER A 475 28.21 2.83 2.76
C SER A 475 27.64 1.98 3.90
N SER A 476 26.48 2.35 4.48
CA SER A 476 25.88 1.62 5.61
C SER A 476 24.78 0.63 5.22
N LEU A 477 24.23 0.67 4.00
CA LEU A 477 23.31 -0.36 3.52
C LEU A 477 24.08 -1.38 2.69
N SER A 478 24.08 -2.65 3.13
CA SER A 478 24.55 -3.74 2.29
C SER A 478 23.72 -3.80 1.00
N THR A 479 24.33 -4.23 -0.11
CA THR A 479 23.62 -4.45 -1.39
C THR A 479 22.42 -5.39 -1.23
N ALA A 480 22.48 -6.33 -0.28
CA ALA A 480 21.38 -7.19 0.11
C ALA A 480 20.18 -6.43 0.75
N GLY A 481 20.43 -5.33 1.47
CA GLY A 481 19.38 -4.48 2.04
C GLY A 481 18.60 -3.73 0.97
N ILE A 482 19.29 -3.17 -0.03
CA ILE A 482 18.66 -2.48 -1.17
C ILE A 482 17.89 -3.48 -2.03
N GLN A 483 18.45 -4.66 -2.26
CA GLN A 483 17.79 -5.76 -2.98
C GLN A 483 16.45 -6.16 -2.32
N ARG A 484 16.45 -6.35 -0.99
CA ARG A 484 15.23 -6.66 -0.21
C ARG A 484 14.18 -5.58 -0.32
N THR A 485 14.57 -4.30 -0.22
CA THR A 485 13.64 -3.16 -0.37
C THR A 485 12.97 -3.16 -1.75
N ILE A 486 13.74 -3.45 -2.82
CA ILE A 486 13.21 -3.51 -4.19
C ILE A 486 12.22 -4.68 -4.36
N GLU A 487 12.55 -5.88 -3.85
CA GLU A 487 11.65 -7.04 -3.89
C GLU A 487 10.35 -6.79 -3.10
N LEU A 488 10.46 -6.06 -1.98
CA LEU A 488 9.35 -5.76 -1.07
C LEU A 488 8.41 -4.67 -1.62
N ILE A 489 8.94 -3.68 -2.35
CA ILE A 489 8.13 -2.74 -3.15
C ILE A 489 7.41 -3.47 -4.29
N GLY A 490 8.08 -4.45 -4.92
CA GLY A 490 7.47 -5.35 -5.88
C GLY A 490 6.28 -6.11 -5.28
N LEU A 491 6.46 -6.73 -4.11
CA LEU A 491 5.44 -7.51 -3.40
C LEU A 491 4.16 -6.71 -3.13
N ASN A 492 4.26 -5.50 -2.57
CA ASN A 492 3.09 -4.67 -2.25
C ASN A 492 2.29 -4.28 -3.50
N ARG A 493 2.98 -3.92 -4.59
CA ARG A 493 2.32 -3.58 -5.86
C ARG A 493 1.65 -4.78 -6.50
N THR A 494 2.26 -5.95 -6.39
CA THR A 494 1.67 -7.18 -6.90
C THR A 494 0.39 -7.53 -6.15
N ARG A 495 0.31 -7.34 -4.83
CA ARG A 495 -0.93 -7.60 -4.08
C ARG A 495 -2.10 -6.73 -4.57
N ASP A 496 -1.85 -5.43 -4.75
CA ASP A 496 -2.85 -4.51 -5.31
C ASP A 496 -3.20 -4.87 -6.76
N ALA A 497 -2.22 -5.32 -7.54
CA ALA A 497 -2.42 -5.77 -8.91
C ALA A 497 -3.28 -7.05 -8.97
N VAL A 498 -3.07 -8.02 -8.08
CA VAL A 498 -3.85 -9.26 -7.98
C VAL A 498 -5.31 -8.95 -7.63
N LEU A 499 -5.56 -8.06 -6.67
CA LEU A 499 -6.92 -7.63 -6.31
C LEU A 499 -7.62 -6.92 -7.46
N LYS A 500 -6.95 -5.95 -8.10
CA LYS A 500 -7.49 -5.23 -9.27
C LYS A 500 -7.71 -6.16 -10.46
N SER A 501 -6.84 -7.16 -10.65
CA SER A 501 -6.99 -8.19 -11.68
C SER A 501 -8.23 -9.04 -11.43
N LYS A 502 -8.47 -9.48 -10.18
CA LYS A 502 -9.68 -10.21 -9.80
C LYS A 502 -10.95 -9.38 -10.04
N GLN A 503 -10.94 -8.10 -9.66
CA GLN A 503 -12.07 -7.19 -9.89
C GLN A 503 -12.33 -6.96 -11.39
N GLY A 504 -11.29 -6.75 -12.19
CA GLY A 504 -11.41 -6.61 -13.65
C GLY A 504 -11.97 -7.87 -14.31
N MET A 505 -11.52 -9.06 -13.88
CA MET A 505 -12.07 -10.34 -14.32
C MET A 505 -13.56 -10.49 -13.98
N ASN A 506 -13.97 -10.14 -12.75
CA ASN A 506 -15.37 -10.19 -12.35
C ASN A 506 -16.25 -9.27 -13.21
N VAL A 507 -15.78 -8.08 -13.57
CA VAL A 507 -16.52 -7.19 -14.50
C VAL A 507 -16.74 -7.86 -15.85
N VAL A 508 -15.73 -8.53 -16.40
CA VAL A 508 -15.83 -9.20 -17.70
C VAL A 508 -16.75 -10.42 -17.62
N LEU A 509 -16.65 -11.20 -16.54
CA LEU A 509 -17.52 -12.35 -16.28
C LEU A 509 -18.98 -11.94 -16.10
N GLU A 510 -19.24 -10.82 -15.44
CA GLU A 510 -20.59 -10.27 -15.30
C GLU A 510 -21.17 -9.79 -16.63
N ARG A 511 -20.37 -9.12 -17.47
CA ARG A 511 -20.77 -8.75 -18.84
C ARG A 511 -21.06 -9.98 -19.70
N LEU A 512 -20.25 -11.02 -19.56
CA LEU A 512 -20.44 -12.30 -20.25
C LEU A 512 -21.75 -12.96 -19.80
N ARG A 513 -22.08 -12.87 -18.50
CA ARG A 513 -23.32 -13.40 -17.93
C ARG A 513 -24.57 -12.66 -18.42
N SER A 514 -24.52 -11.32 -18.48
CA SER A 514 -25.69 -10.50 -18.79
C SER A 514 -25.96 -10.32 -20.29
N GLY A 515 -24.91 -10.30 -21.12
CA GLY A 515 -25.03 -9.98 -22.55
C GLY A 515 -24.15 -10.83 -23.46
N GLY A 516 -23.56 -11.92 -22.96
CA GLY A 516 -22.66 -12.77 -23.73
C GLY A 516 -21.46 -12.01 -24.28
N ILE A 517 -20.92 -12.46 -25.41
CA ILE A 517 -19.76 -11.83 -26.05
C ILE A 517 -20.04 -10.37 -26.46
N VAL A 518 -21.26 -10.07 -26.89
CA VAL A 518 -21.68 -8.74 -27.33
C VAL A 518 -21.66 -7.76 -26.14
N GLY A 519 -22.18 -8.17 -24.99
CA GLY A 519 -22.14 -7.37 -23.76
C GLY A 519 -20.72 -7.08 -23.28
N VAL A 520 -19.80 -8.04 -23.45
CA VAL A 520 -18.37 -7.83 -23.16
C VAL A 520 -17.76 -6.80 -24.10
N LEU A 521 -17.95 -6.94 -25.41
CA LEU A 521 -17.39 -6.03 -26.42
C LEU A 521 -17.93 -4.61 -26.29
N GLU A 522 -19.22 -4.45 -26.02
CA GLU A 522 -19.84 -3.13 -25.80
C GLU A 522 -19.32 -2.49 -24.51
N GLY A 523 -19.20 -3.25 -23.42
CA GLY A 523 -18.58 -2.77 -22.19
C GLY A 523 -17.11 -2.37 -22.37
N MET A 524 -16.35 -3.11 -23.17
CA MET A 524 -14.97 -2.76 -23.54
C MET A 524 -14.90 -1.47 -24.35
N ARG A 525 -15.86 -1.24 -25.28
CA ARG A 525 -15.96 0.02 -26.04
C ARG A 525 -16.18 1.21 -25.11
N GLN A 526 -17.13 1.09 -24.18
CA GLN A 526 -17.43 2.13 -23.19
C GLN A 526 -16.23 2.42 -22.28
N ASP A 527 -15.53 1.38 -21.80
CA ASP A 527 -14.32 1.56 -20.98
C ASP A 527 -13.22 2.28 -21.77
N ARG A 528 -13.05 1.93 -23.05
CA ARG A 528 -12.10 2.60 -23.94
C ARG A 528 -12.44 4.08 -24.12
N GLU A 529 -13.71 4.41 -24.31
CA GLU A 529 -14.19 5.79 -24.42
C GLU A 529 -14.02 6.56 -23.10
N ALA A 530 -14.27 5.93 -21.96
CA ALA A 530 -14.02 6.54 -20.65
C ALA A 530 -12.53 6.79 -20.37
N ILE A 531 -11.63 5.98 -20.95
CA ILE A 531 -10.18 6.11 -20.77
C ILE A 531 -9.55 7.07 -21.79
N TYR A 532 -10.06 7.15 -23.03
CA TYR A 532 -9.42 7.83 -24.16
C TYR A 532 -10.32 8.81 -24.94
N GLY A 533 -11.60 8.93 -24.57
CA GLY A 533 -12.61 9.73 -25.25
C GLY A 533 -12.43 11.24 -25.06
N PRO A 534 -13.15 12.06 -25.86
CA PRO A 534 -13.00 13.51 -25.88
C PRO A 534 -13.43 14.21 -24.58
N GLU A 535 -14.33 13.62 -23.79
CA GLU A 535 -14.77 14.17 -22.49
C GLU A 535 -14.07 13.55 -21.27
N GLY A 536 -13.24 12.51 -21.47
CA GLY A 536 -12.62 11.74 -20.41
C GLY A 536 -11.12 12.01 -20.24
N GLY A 537 -10.75 13.14 -19.63
CA GLY A 537 -9.40 13.34 -19.08
C GLY A 537 -8.80 14.74 -19.28
N PRO A 538 -8.25 15.40 -18.23
CA PRO A 538 -7.67 16.76 -18.28
C PRO A 538 -6.49 16.98 -19.24
N TRP A 539 -6.03 15.97 -19.97
CA TRP A 539 -4.74 15.99 -20.67
C TRP A 539 -4.84 16.13 -22.20
N LYS A 540 -6.04 16.03 -22.79
CA LYS A 540 -6.20 16.20 -24.26
C LYS A 540 -6.28 17.66 -24.73
N ARG A 541 -6.45 18.63 -23.82
CA ARG A 541 -6.43 20.07 -24.16
C ARG A 541 -5.03 20.63 -24.43
N VAL A 542 -3.96 19.92 -24.08
CA VAL A 542 -2.57 20.43 -24.21
C VAL A 542 -1.87 19.91 -25.47
N TRP A 543 -2.33 18.83 -26.09
CA TRP A 543 -1.72 18.26 -27.31
C TRP A 543 -2.31 18.77 -28.63
N LEU A 544 -3.50 19.38 -28.62
CA LEU A 544 -4.13 19.97 -29.81
C LEU A 544 -3.91 21.49 -29.93
N ALA A 545 -3.34 22.14 -28.92
CA ALA A 545 -3.04 23.58 -28.93
C ALA A 545 -1.54 23.90 -29.11
N GLY A 546 -0.71 22.89 -29.39
CA GLY A 546 0.75 23.01 -29.35
C GLY A 546 1.48 22.70 -30.66
N ASN A 547 0.82 22.77 -31.82
CA ASN A 547 1.49 22.63 -33.12
C ASN A 547 0.78 23.41 -34.24
N GLY A 548 0.57 24.70 -34.00
CA GLY A 548 0.01 25.65 -34.97
C GLY A 548 0.91 26.88 -35.12
N HIS A 549 2.19 26.68 -35.43
CA HIS A 549 3.01 27.71 -36.06
C HIS A 549 3.45 27.18 -37.42
N ALA A 550 2.67 27.51 -38.45
CA ALA A 550 3.15 27.61 -39.82
C ALA A 550 2.66 28.98 -40.32
N SER A 551 3.65 29.86 -40.45
CA SER A 551 3.71 31.07 -41.27
C SER A 551 2.60 31.22 -42.32
N THR A 552 1.84 32.29 -42.18
CA THR A 552 1.38 33.10 -43.32
C THR A 552 2.59 33.67 -44.07
N GLU A 553 2.70 33.40 -45.36
CA GLU A 553 3.12 34.34 -46.42
C GLU A 553 2.96 33.64 -47.78
N ASP A 554 1.92 34.06 -48.49
CA ASP A 554 1.85 34.49 -49.88
C ASP A 554 2.50 33.71 -51.06
N ASP A 555 1.66 33.71 -52.10
CA ASP A 555 1.94 33.83 -53.54
C ASP A 555 2.04 32.60 -54.47
N ASP A 556 1.13 32.70 -55.45
CA ASP A 556 1.26 32.48 -56.88
C ASP A 556 0.91 31.13 -57.53
N HIS A 557 -0.20 31.24 -58.28
CA HIS A 557 -0.61 30.59 -59.55
C HIS A 557 -1.23 29.19 -59.55
#